data_AF-A0A2N5FBV6-F1
#
_entry.id   AF-A0A2N5FBV6-F1
#
_cell.length_a   1.000
_cell.length_b   1.000
_cell.length_c   1.000
_cell.angle_alpha   90.00
_cell.angle_beta   90.00
_cell.angle_gamma   90.00
#
_symmetry.space_group_name_H-M   'P 1'
#
loop_
_entity.id
_entity.type
_entity.pdbx_description
1 polymer ?
#
loop_
_entity_poly.entity_id
_entity_poly.type
_entity_poly.pdbx_seq_one_letter_code
_entity_poly.pdbx_strand_id
1 'polypeptide(L)'
;MEFKQPGEGAVLFAQQFTDGLTIDEALPIIGSLLNGELHDVSDKRIKRCGHCNYFYRDQTKPNNSRTCSRACKIDQDTEKRRMKKADEALLSPKKKTKREENYVYWLEYPFWLDEYEMLKQSWKPEVSYCAEKIEVISAAKQRDEILGGKRKPKRVVPYNGREAV
;
A
#
# COMPACT_ATOMS: atom_id res chain seq x y z
N MET A 1 -22.52 8.84 -10.59
CA MET A 1 -21.76 8.46 -9.38
C MET A 1 -22.07 7.01 -9.11
N GLU A 2 -21.06 6.16 -9.02
CA GLU A 2 -21.26 4.73 -8.74
C GLU A 2 -21.21 4.51 -7.23
N PHE A 3 -22.27 3.93 -6.66
CA PHE A 3 -22.31 3.57 -5.25
C PHE A 3 -21.63 2.21 -5.06
N LYS A 4 -20.69 2.12 -4.13
CA LYS A 4 -20.05 0.85 -3.75
C LYS A 4 -20.77 0.25 -2.55
N GLN A 5 -20.27 -0.83 -1.97
CA GLN A 5 -20.83 -1.37 -0.74
C GLN A 5 -20.72 -0.34 0.41
N PRO A 6 -21.79 -0.10 1.19
CA PRO A 6 -21.75 0.88 2.27
C PRO A 6 -20.81 0.43 3.39
N GLY A 7 -20.06 1.38 3.95
CA GLY A 7 -19.20 1.14 5.10
C GLY A 7 -19.96 1.34 6.41
N GLU A 8 -19.41 0.82 7.50
CA GLU A 8 -20.01 0.86 8.85
C GLU A 8 -20.57 2.24 9.25
N GLY A 9 -19.79 3.31 9.11
CA GLY A 9 -20.27 4.66 9.49
C GLY A 9 -21.43 5.20 8.63
N ALA A 10 -21.58 4.73 7.39
CA ALA A 10 -22.72 5.08 6.55
C ALA A 10 -23.97 4.27 6.95
N VAL A 11 -23.78 2.99 7.30
CA VAL A 11 -24.87 2.14 7.81
C VAL A 11 -25.39 2.67 9.14
N LEU A 12 -24.50 3.00 10.09
CA LEU A 12 -24.88 3.59 11.38
C LEU A 12 -25.63 4.92 11.21
N PHE A 13 -25.25 5.73 10.21
CA PHE A 13 -25.94 6.98 9.91
C PHE A 13 -27.33 6.73 9.32
N ALA A 14 -27.47 5.80 8.37
CA ALA A 14 -28.76 5.43 7.81
C ALA A 14 -29.70 4.82 8.86
N GLN A 15 -29.16 4.00 9.77
CA GLN A 15 -29.91 3.40 10.87
C GLN A 15 -30.64 4.44 11.73
N GLN A 16 -30.08 5.65 11.92
CA GLN A 16 -30.75 6.71 12.68
C GLN A 16 -32.11 7.14 12.11
N PHE A 17 -32.33 6.90 10.81
CA PHE A 17 -33.56 7.26 10.11
C PHE A 17 -34.44 6.06 9.79
N THR A 18 -33.88 4.85 9.78
CA THR A 18 -34.58 3.63 9.39
C THR A 18 -34.92 2.71 10.56
N ASP A 19 -34.50 3.05 11.78
CA ASP A 19 -34.74 2.20 12.95
C ASP A 19 -36.24 2.09 13.26
N GLY A 20 -36.72 0.87 13.48
CA GLY A 20 -38.13 0.57 13.76
C GLY A 20 -39.09 0.61 12.56
N LEU A 21 -38.61 0.89 11.34
CA LEU A 21 -39.44 0.92 10.13
C LEU A 21 -39.43 -0.43 9.40
N THR A 22 -40.53 -0.72 8.71
CA THR A 22 -40.57 -1.84 7.78
C THR A 22 -39.77 -1.52 6.51
N ILE A 23 -39.41 -2.55 5.73
CA ILE A 23 -38.62 -2.38 4.50
C ILE A 23 -39.32 -1.40 3.55
N ASP A 24 -40.62 -1.53 3.38
CA ASP A 24 -41.41 -0.70 2.45
C ASP A 24 -41.44 0.78 2.87
N GLU A 25 -41.47 1.05 4.17
CA GLU A 25 -41.40 2.41 4.72
C GLU A 25 -39.98 2.99 4.69
N ALA A 26 -38.96 2.14 4.82
CA ALA A 26 -37.56 2.56 4.81
C ALA A 26 -37.05 2.93 3.41
N LEU A 27 -37.55 2.27 2.35
CA LEU A 27 -37.14 2.53 0.95
C LEU A 27 -37.24 4.00 0.53
N PRO A 28 -38.37 4.72 0.70
CA PRO A 28 -38.47 6.13 0.32
C PRO A 28 -37.51 7.01 1.14
N ILE A 29 -37.32 6.72 2.42
CA ILE A 29 -36.40 7.47 3.30
C ILE A 29 -34.95 7.28 2.85
N ILE A 30 -34.56 6.06 2.51
CA ILE A 30 -33.24 5.76 1.96
C ILE A 30 -33.02 6.53 0.64
N GLY A 31 -34.03 6.57 -0.23
CA GLY A 31 -33.99 7.36 -1.47
C GLY A 31 -33.69 8.85 -1.21
N SER A 32 -34.43 9.47 -0.30
CA SER A 32 -34.22 10.86 0.11
C SER A 32 -32.87 11.08 0.81
N LEU A 33 -32.38 10.11 1.58
CA LEU A 33 -31.07 10.16 2.22
C LEU A 33 -29.93 10.14 1.19
N LEU A 34 -30.05 9.32 0.14
CA LEU A 34 -29.07 9.26 -0.96
C LEU A 34 -29.02 10.55 -1.77
N ASN A 35 -30.17 11.18 -2.00
CA ASN A 35 -30.26 12.47 -2.68
C ASN A 35 -29.73 13.62 -1.81
N GLY A 36 -29.79 13.46 -0.49
CA GLY A 36 -29.28 14.41 0.47
C GLY A 36 -30.32 15.40 0.98
N GLU A 37 -31.60 15.07 0.85
CA GLU A 37 -32.72 15.92 1.26
C GLU A 37 -33.00 15.81 2.76
N LEU A 38 -32.59 14.70 3.38
CA LEU A 38 -32.98 14.34 4.74
C LEU A 38 -32.06 14.92 5.84
N HIS A 39 -30.85 15.35 5.48
CA HIS A 39 -29.88 15.84 6.45
C HIS A 39 -29.84 17.36 6.48
N ASP A 40 -29.60 17.94 7.66
CA ASP A 40 -29.49 19.38 7.83
C ASP A 40 -28.27 19.91 7.06
N VAL A 41 -28.51 20.75 6.07
CA VAL A 41 -27.47 21.39 5.23
C VAL A 41 -26.52 22.25 6.08
N SER A 42 -26.96 22.68 7.26
CA SER A 42 -26.12 23.44 8.19
C SER A 42 -25.09 22.59 8.94
N ASP A 43 -25.28 21.26 9.04
CA ASP A 43 -24.38 20.36 9.75
C ASP A 43 -23.14 20.00 8.90
N LYS A 44 -22.07 20.77 9.10
CA LYS A 44 -20.76 20.59 8.45
C LYS A 44 -20.08 19.25 8.79
N ARG A 45 -20.60 18.45 9.72
CA ARG A 45 -20.06 17.12 10.04
C ARG A 45 -20.63 16.04 9.15
N ILE A 46 -21.77 16.26 8.49
CA ILE A 46 -22.35 15.30 7.56
C ILE A 46 -21.64 15.45 6.23
N LYS A 47 -21.01 14.38 5.78
CA LYS A 47 -20.16 14.36 4.58
C LYS A 47 -20.45 13.13 3.74
N ARG A 48 -20.12 13.19 2.46
CA ARG A 48 -20.10 12.01 1.57
C ARG A 48 -18.77 11.29 1.69
N CYS A 49 -18.81 9.97 1.84
CA CYS A 49 -17.62 9.13 1.87
C CYS A 49 -16.94 9.12 0.50
N GLY A 50 -15.65 9.45 0.42
CA GLY A 50 -14.89 9.45 -0.84
C GLY A 50 -14.58 8.07 -1.43
N HIS A 51 -15.13 6.99 -0.86
CA HIS A 51 -15.00 5.63 -1.40
C HIS A 51 -16.37 5.02 -1.75
N CYS A 52 -17.29 4.91 -0.77
CA CYS A 52 -18.61 4.33 -0.98
C CYS A 52 -19.69 5.33 -1.39
N ASN A 53 -19.40 6.63 -1.38
CA ASN A 53 -20.30 7.74 -1.78
C ASN A 53 -21.58 7.94 -0.94
N TYR A 54 -21.82 7.14 0.10
CA TYR A 54 -22.90 7.37 1.06
C TYR A 54 -22.58 8.50 2.05
N PHE A 55 -23.64 9.09 2.59
CA PHE A 55 -23.55 10.06 3.68
C PHE A 55 -23.19 9.39 5.00
N TYR A 56 -22.37 10.08 5.79
CA TYR A 56 -22.02 9.69 7.15
C TYR A 56 -21.72 10.93 7.99
N ARG A 57 -21.83 10.79 9.31
CA ARG A 57 -21.47 11.84 10.27
C ARG A 57 -20.02 11.68 10.73
N ASP A 58 -19.22 12.73 10.58
CA ASP A 58 -17.83 12.75 11.03
C ASP A 58 -17.75 12.80 12.57
N GLN A 59 -17.28 11.71 13.17
CA GLN A 59 -17.07 11.59 14.61
C GLN A 59 -15.67 12.07 15.06
N THR A 60 -14.78 12.38 14.11
CA THR A 60 -13.42 12.81 14.45
C THR A 60 -13.42 14.21 15.06
N LYS A 61 -12.63 14.41 16.13
CA LYS A 61 -12.45 15.72 16.77
C LYS A 61 -12.09 16.85 15.78
N PRO A 62 -11.18 16.66 14.80
CA PRO A 62 -10.85 17.71 13.82
C PRO A 62 -11.91 17.90 12.71
N ASN A 63 -12.97 17.09 12.63
CA ASN A 63 -13.94 17.10 11.53
C ASN A 63 -13.27 17.10 10.14
N ASN A 64 -12.31 16.21 9.91
CA ASN A 64 -11.57 16.13 8.65
C ASN A 64 -11.58 14.75 7.99
N SER A 65 -12.41 13.82 8.50
CA SER A 65 -12.51 12.52 7.85
C SER A 65 -13.10 12.68 6.46
N ARG A 66 -12.62 11.85 5.53
CA ARG A 66 -13.09 11.76 4.14
C ARG A 66 -13.79 10.43 3.84
N THR A 67 -13.78 9.51 4.80
CA THR A 67 -14.27 8.14 4.65
C THR A 67 -15.09 7.76 5.88
N CYS A 68 -16.17 7.02 5.68
CA CYS A 68 -17.09 6.63 6.75
C CYS A 68 -16.54 5.54 7.67
N SER A 69 -15.56 4.74 7.24
CA SER A 69 -14.99 3.65 8.03
C SER A 69 -13.50 3.44 7.72
N ARG A 70 -12.82 2.66 8.58
CA ARG A 70 -11.42 2.26 8.35
C ARG A 70 -11.28 1.37 7.11
N ALA A 71 -12.25 0.50 6.84
CA ALA A 71 -12.27 -0.35 5.64
C ALA A 71 -12.29 0.51 4.37
N CYS A 72 -13.25 1.45 4.26
CA CYS A 72 -13.33 2.36 3.13
C CYS A 72 -12.06 3.19 2.93
N LYS A 73 -11.35 3.54 4.01
CA LYS A 73 -10.06 4.22 3.94
C LYS A 73 -8.98 3.33 3.31
N ILE A 74 -8.87 2.08 3.76
CA ILE A 74 -7.91 1.11 3.22
C ILE A 74 -8.17 0.86 1.74
N ASP A 75 -9.42 0.69 1.35
CA ASP A 75 -9.79 0.45 -0.04
C ASP A 75 -9.47 1.65 -0.93
N GLN A 76 -9.81 2.85 -0.47
CA GLN A 76 -9.47 4.09 -1.18
C GLN A 76 -7.95 4.29 -1.33
N ASP A 77 -7.18 4.02 -0.27
CA ASP A 77 -5.72 4.13 -0.30
C ASP A 77 -5.11 3.07 -1.25
N THR A 78 -5.71 1.88 -1.29
CA THR A 78 -5.29 0.79 -2.19
C THR A 78 -5.54 1.15 -3.65
N GLU A 79 -6.72 1.70 -3.96
CA GLU A 79 -7.07 2.21 -5.30
C GLU A 79 -6.12 3.32 -5.74
N LYS A 80 -5.87 4.32 -4.87
CA LYS A 80 -4.92 5.41 -5.18
C LYS A 80 -3.51 4.90 -5.41
N ARG A 81 -3.04 3.92 -4.62
CA ARG A 81 -1.73 3.29 -4.83
C ARG A 81 -1.68 2.53 -6.15
N ARG A 82 -2.77 1.85 -6.53
CA ARG A 82 -2.87 1.15 -7.82
C ARG A 82 -2.82 2.14 -8.99
N MET A 83 -3.59 3.22 -8.94
CA MET A 83 -3.58 4.28 -9.94
C MET A 83 -2.19 4.91 -10.06
N LYS A 84 -1.58 5.31 -8.94
CA LYS A 84 -0.22 5.88 -8.94
C LYS A 84 0.81 4.92 -9.56
N LYS A 85 0.73 3.62 -9.26
CA LYS A 85 1.62 2.61 -9.87
C LYS A 85 1.37 2.45 -11.37
N ALA A 86 0.12 2.54 -11.81
CA ALA A 86 -0.21 2.49 -13.24
C ALA A 86 0.33 3.73 -13.96
N ASP A 87 0.14 4.92 -13.39
CA ASP A 87 0.65 6.18 -13.92
C ASP A 87 2.18 6.19 -13.98
N GLU A 88 2.85 5.72 -12.91
CA GLU A 88 4.31 5.59 -12.85
C GLU A 88 4.83 4.59 -13.90
N ALA A 89 4.11 3.50 -14.15
CA ALA A 89 4.47 2.54 -15.19
C ALA A 89 4.30 3.10 -16.61
N LEU A 90 3.35 4.00 -16.83
CA LEU A 90 3.15 4.70 -18.11
C LEU A 90 4.21 5.78 -18.34
N LEU A 91 4.54 6.57 -17.31
CA LEU A 91 5.51 7.67 -17.40
C LEU A 91 6.96 7.19 -17.42
N SER A 92 7.25 6.14 -16.65
CA SER A 92 8.58 5.56 -16.51
C SER A 92 8.46 4.04 -16.53
N PRO A 93 8.34 3.42 -17.72
CA PRO A 93 8.34 1.97 -17.79
C PRO A 93 9.61 1.46 -17.12
N LYS A 94 9.46 0.50 -16.19
CA LYS A 94 10.61 -0.12 -15.54
C LYS A 94 11.54 -0.64 -16.64
N LYS A 95 12.78 -0.14 -16.65
CA LYS A 95 13.82 -0.68 -17.52
C LYS A 95 13.91 -2.17 -17.18
N LYS A 96 13.69 -3.01 -18.19
CA LYS A 96 13.91 -4.44 -18.04
C LYS A 96 15.37 -4.61 -17.64
N THR A 97 15.64 -5.54 -16.74
CA THR A 97 17.02 -5.87 -16.44
C THR A 97 17.66 -6.53 -17.66
N LYS A 98 18.96 -6.35 -17.87
CA LYS A 98 19.72 -7.03 -18.94
C LYS A 98 19.43 -8.54 -19.02
N ARG A 99 19.26 -9.18 -17.87
CA ARG A 99 18.84 -10.58 -17.77
C ARG A 99 17.43 -10.81 -18.31
N GLU A 100 16.45 -9.98 -17.97
CA GLU A 100 15.09 -10.10 -18.51
C GLU A 100 15.01 -9.82 -20.01
N GLU A 101 15.93 -9.02 -20.55
CA GLU A 101 16.03 -8.74 -21.98
C GLU A 101 16.70 -9.91 -22.73
N ASN A 102 17.75 -10.50 -22.16
CA ASN A 102 18.63 -11.43 -22.88
C ASN A 102 18.59 -12.88 -22.39
N TYR A 103 17.82 -13.23 -21.36
CA TYR A 103 17.67 -14.60 -20.89
C TYR A 103 16.22 -15.07 -20.96
N VAL A 104 15.96 -16.01 -21.87
CA VAL A 104 14.64 -16.61 -22.04
C VAL A 104 14.53 -17.82 -21.11
N TYR A 105 13.80 -17.67 -20.01
CA TYR A 105 13.73 -18.70 -18.96
C TYR A 105 12.44 -19.52 -18.94
N TRP A 106 11.41 -19.12 -19.70
CA TRP A 106 10.07 -19.73 -19.66
C TRP A 106 9.86 -20.85 -20.70
N LEU A 107 10.92 -21.24 -21.42
CA LEU A 107 10.90 -22.37 -22.36
C LEU A 107 11.43 -23.63 -21.67
N GLU A 108 11.12 -24.80 -22.24
CA GLU A 108 11.61 -26.10 -21.76
C GLU A 108 13.15 -26.15 -21.73
N TYR A 109 13.78 -25.48 -22.71
CA TYR A 109 15.23 -25.26 -22.75
C TYR A 109 15.51 -23.75 -22.68
N PRO A 110 15.83 -23.22 -21.49
CA PRO A 110 16.25 -21.84 -21.33
C PRO A 110 17.54 -21.54 -22.09
N PHE A 111 17.62 -20.36 -22.70
CA PHE A 111 18.84 -19.93 -23.40
C PHE A 111 19.04 -18.42 -23.31
N TRP A 112 20.28 -18.02 -23.57
CA TRP A 112 20.68 -16.61 -23.68
C TRP A 112 20.59 -16.14 -25.13
N LEU A 113 20.07 -14.94 -25.33
CA LEU A 113 20.00 -14.27 -26.63
C LEU A 113 21.35 -13.66 -27.02
N ASP A 114 22.18 -13.31 -26.03
CA ASP A 114 23.52 -12.75 -26.23
C ASP A 114 24.54 -13.53 -25.40
N GLU A 115 25.55 -14.07 -26.08
CA GLU A 115 26.64 -14.84 -25.49
C GLU A 115 27.50 -13.98 -24.56
N TYR A 116 27.70 -12.70 -24.88
CA TYR A 116 28.49 -11.80 -24.03
C TYR A 116 27.82 -11.60 -22.67
N GLU A 117 26.50 -11.46 -22.64
CA GLU A 117 25.77 -11.32 -21.40
C GLU A 117 25.69 -12.61 -20.59
N MET A 118 25.60 -13.76 -21.26
CA MET A 118 25.74 -15.07 -20.63
C MET A 118 27.07 -15.16 -19.89
N LEU A 119 28.19 -14.91 -20.59
CA LEU A 119 29.54 -15.03 -20.03
C LEU A 119 29.78 -14.06 -18.88
N LYS A 120 29.30 -12.81 -19.01
CA LYS A 120 29.38 -11.80 -17.95
C LYS A 120 28.65 -12.23 -16.68
N GLN A 121 27.55 -12.95 -16.83
CA GLN A 121 26.74 -13.40 -15.69
C GLN A 121 27.29 -14.69 -15.08
N SER A 122 27.77 -15.65 -15.89
CA SER A 122 28.37 -16.91 -15.44
C SER A 122 29.70 -16.69 -14.70
N TRP A 123 30.45 -15.64 -15.04
CA TRP A 123 31.72 -15.35 -14.37
C TRP A 123 31.55 -14.99 -12.87
N LYS A 124 30.44 -14.34 -12.49
CA LYS A 124 30.22 -13.84 -11.11
C LYS A 124 30.32 -14.92 -10.01
N PRO A 125 29.68 -16.10 -10.13
CA PRO A 125 29.84 -17.18 -9.15
C PRO A 125 31.22 -17.85 -9.19
N GLU A 126 31.96 -17.74 -10.30
CA GLU A 126 33.25 -18.42 -10.50
C GLU A 126 34.45 -17.57 -10.03
N VAL A 127 34.23 -16.31 -9.64
CA VAL A 127 35.30 -15.45 -9.13
C VAL A 127 35.86 -16.02 -7.82
N SER A 128 37.12 -16.43 -7.85
CA SER A 128 37.89 -16.76 -6.65
C SER A 128 38.10 -15.49 -5.81
N TYR A 129 37.52 -15.46 -4.61
CA TYR A 129 37.75 -14.39 -3.66
C TYR A 129 39.00 -14.68 -2.81
N CYS A 130 39.70 -13.62 -2.40
CA CYS A 130 40.76 -13.75 -1.39
C CYS A 130 40.19 -14.24 -0.05
N ALA A 131 41.01 -14.90 0.76
CA ALA A 131 40.62 -15.50 2.03
C ALA A 131 39.89 -14.50 2.96
N GLU A 132 40.40 -13.28 3.09
CA GLU A 132 39.79 -12.21 3.89
C GLU A 132 38.35 -11.90 3.46
N LYS A 133 38.09 -11.90 2.15
CA LYS A 133 36.75 -11.60 1.62
C LYS A 133 35.79 -12.77 1.82
N ILE A 134 36.29 -14.01 1.82
CA ILE A 134 35.51 -15.21 2.15
C ILE A 134 35.06 -15.15 3.61
N GLU A 135 35.96 -14.76 4.53
CA GLU A 135 35.65 -14.58 5.96
C GLU A 135 34.59 -13.50 6.20
N VAL A 136 34.66 -12.38 5.46
CA VAL A 136 33.64 -11.33 5.55
C VAL A 136 32.27 -11.84 5.07
N ILE A 137 32.23 -12.63 4.00
CA ILE A 137 31.00 -13.22 3.48
C ILE A 137 30.42 -14.24 4.46
N SER A 138 31.25 -15.10 5.06
CA SER A 138 30.80 -16.10 6.04
C SER A 138 30.27 -15.43 7.30
N ALA A 139 30.97 -14.41 7.82
CA ALA A 139 30.50 -13.62 8.97
C ALA A 139 29.21 -12.85 8.66
N ALA A 140 28.98 -12.42 7.42
CA ALA A 140 27.71 -11.82 7.01
C ALA A 140 26.56 -12.83 7.00
N LYS A 141 26.78 -14.03 6.44
CA LYS A 141 25.78 -15.11 6.44
C LYS A 141 25.39 -15.53 7.86
N GLN A 142 26.37 -15.73 8.74
CA GLN A 142 26.12 -16.07 10.15
C GLN A 142 25.32 -14.99 10.86
N ARG A 143 25.60 -13.70 10.61
CA ARG A 143 24.81 -12.60 11.16
C ARG A 143 23.37 -12.61 10.66
N ASP A 144 23.16 -12.88 9.38
CA ASP A 144 21.81 -12.95 8.81
C ASP A 144 21.00 -14.12 9.40
N GLU A 145 21.62 -15.27 9.63
CA GLU A 145 21.00 -16.44 10.28
C GLU A 145 20.60 -16.13 11.74
N ILE A 146 21.48 -15.48 12.50
CA ILE A 146 21.24 -15.16 13.91
C ILE A 146 20.18 -14.04 14.07
N LEU A 147 20.18 -13.03 13.20
CA LEU A 147 19.36 -11.82 13.35
C LEU A 147 18.08 -11.80 12.49
N GLY A 148 17.87 -12.80 11.63
CA GLY A 148 16.72 -12.89 10.74
C GLY A 148 16.81 -11.99 9.49
N GLY A 149 18.02 -11.77 8.98
CA GLY A 149 18.30 -10.96 7.79
C GLY A 149 18.08 -9.45 7.92
N LYS A 150 18.40 -8.70 6.84
CA LYS A 150 18.18 -7.26 6.51
C LYS A 150 18.10 -6.22 7.66
N ARG A 151 18.68 -6.47 8.84
CA ARG A 151 18.81 -5.47 9.90
C ARG A 151 20.17 -4.80 9.76
N LYS A 152 20.18 -3.51 9.44
CA LYS A 152 21.42 -2.72 9.37
C LYS A 152 22.11 -2.76 10.75
N PRO A 153 23.42 -3.00 10.83
CA PRO A 153 24.12 -2.93 12.09
C PRO A 153 23.95 -1.53 12.67
N LYS A 154 23.43 -1.45 13.90
CA LYS A 154 23.26 -0.18 14.59
C LYS A 154 24.65 0.27 15.04
N ARG A 155 25.25 1.22 14.32
CA ARG A 155 26.50 1.85 14.76
C ARG A 155 26.17 2.67 16.00
N VAL A 156 26.47 2.13 17.18
CA VAL A 156 26.46 2.90 18.42
C VAL A 156 27.72 3.76 18.40
N VAL A 157 27.56 5.05 18.14
CA VAL A 157 28.65 6.01 18.32
C VAL A 157 28.81 6.19 19.83
N PRO A 158 29.98 5.90 20.41
CA PRO A 158 30.21 6.17 21.82
C PRO A 158 30.24 7.69 22.03
N TYR A 159 29.15 8.23 22.57
CA TYR A 159 29.09 9.61 23.02
C TYR A 159 29.67 9.69 24.43
N ASN A 160 30.98 9.99 24.51
CA ASN A 160 31.57 10.40 25.77
C ASN A 160 31.21 11.87 25.97
N GLY A 161 30.12 12.12 26.70
CA GLY A 161 29.53 13.45 26.92
C GLY A 161 30.39 14.43 27.72
N ARG A 162 31.62 14.67 27.29
CA ARG A 162 32.44 15.79 27.73
C ARG A 162 32.38 16.91 26.71
N GLU A 163 31.24 17.60 26.71
CA GLU A 163 31.17 19.02 26.35
C GLU A 163 30.98 19.81 27.65
N ALA A 164 32.12 20.24 28.21
CA ALA A 164 32.33 21.26 29.23
C ALA A 164 33.86 21.28 29.42
N VAL A 165 34.62 22.33 29.12
CA VAL A 165 34.50 23.76 29.45
C VAL A 165 35.13 24.59 28.34
#